data_AF-A0A7S3BTQ0-F1
#
_entry.id   AF-A0A7S3BTQ0-F1
#
_cell.length_a   1.000
_cell.length_b   1.000
_cell.length_c   1.000
_cell.angle_alpha   90.00
_cell.angle_beta   90.00
_cell.angle_gamma   90.00
#
_symmetry.space_group_name_H-M   'P 1'
#
loop_
_entity.id
_entity.type
_entity.pdbx_description
1 polymer ?
#
loop_
_entity_poly.entity_id
_entity_poly.type
_entity_poly.pdbx_seq_one_letter_code
_entity_poly.pdbx_strand_id
1 'polypeptide(L)'
;SLVAAGSALVDNPRAADLFAPDAIARAKHILKDIIPGGVGAYSDSRGALGFRQEIADYIKRRDGVEDVDPDSIFMTDGASVAVRLGLNTLIRGKRDGILVPIPQYPLYSASIELYGGSLVGYELDESNNWGLSMTKLKESVEAHRARGGHVRGMVFINPGNPTGTCLSIAQLEQLAKFAYDEKIVLMADEVYQENVYQDERPFHSMRKTLAGMGEPYASGVELLSFHTVSKGTAGECGLRGGYVEAKNIHPGAMEEMYKMCSINLSPNVTGQVAMSLMVNPPKPGDASYETFNAERDGTLQSLRRRAQYMTDAFNSLEGVTCVFTEGAMYSFPQIRLPAKAMAAAKAAGK
;
A
#
# COMPACT_ATOMS: atom_id res chain seq x y z
N SER A 1 -1.23 -35.74 -8.36
CA SER A 1 -2.00 -34.52 -8.00
C SER A 1 -1.24 -33.31 -8.54
N LEU A 2 -1.92 -32.26 -9.00
CA LEU A 2 -1.28 -31.03 -9.53
C LEU A 2 -0.23 -30.42 -8.56
N VAL A 3 -0.37 -30.67 -7.26
CA VAL A 3 0.56 -30.25 -6.20
C VAL A 3 1.95 -30.91 -6.32
N ALA A 4 2.05 -32.12 -6.86
CA ALA A 4 3.31 -32.86 -6.99
C ALA A 4 4.21 -32.38 -8.16
N ALA A 5 3.68 -31.56 -9.07
CA ALA A 5 4.45 -31.08 -10.22
C ALA A 5 5.50 -30.02 -9.83
N GLY A 6 5.25 -29.24 -8.76
CA GLY A 6 6.15 -28.18 -8.31
C GLY A 6 7.43 -28.71 -7.66
N SER A 7 7.35 -29.73 -6.81
CA SER A 7 8.52 -30.33 -6.16
C SER A 7 9.40 -31.12 -7.13
N ALA A 8 8.78 -31.84 -8.08
CA ALA A 8 9.50 -32.67 -9.05
C ALA A 8 10.46 -31.88 -9.96
N LEU A 9 10.16 -30.60 -10.22
CA LEU A 9 10.99 -29.72 -11.06
C LEU A 9 12.22 -29.20 -10.31
N VAL A 10 12.05 -28.84 -9.03
CA VAL A 10 13.11 -28.26 -8.20
C VAL A 10 14.15 -29.31 -7.77
N ASP A 11 13.74 -30.59 -7.69
CA ASP A 11 14.63 -31.71 -7.42
C ASP A 11 15.20 -32.37 -8.69
N ASN A 12 14.82 -31.88 -9.87
CA ASN A 12 15.40 -32.36 -11.12
C ASN A 12 16.88 -31.94 -11.23
N PRO A 13 17.82 -32.86 -11.48
CA PRO A 13 19.23 -32.51 -11.64
C PRO A 13 19.49 -31.47 -12.74
N ARG A 14 18.63 -31.40 -13.75
CA ARG A 14 18.70 -30.43 -14.85
C ARG A 14 18.14 -29.05 -14.52
N ALA A 15 17.55 -28.85 -13.33
CA ALA A 15 17.09 -27.53 -12.91
C ALA A 15 18.25 -26.53 -12.82
N ALA A 16 19.43 -27.01 -12.42
CA ALA A 16 20.65 -26.20 -12.37
C ALA A 16 21.16 -25.76 -13.75
N ASP A 17 20.69 -26.39 -14.84
CA ASP A 17 21.00 -25.97 -16.21
C ASP A 17 20.21 -24.72 -16.62
N LEU A 18 19.09 -24.43 -15.92
CA LEU A 18 18.10 -23.42 -16.33
C LEU A 18 17.92 -22.29 -15.31
N PHE A 19 18.13 -22.57 -14.02
CA PHE A 19 17.82 -21.64 -12.94
C PHE A 19 19.05 -21.37 -12.07
N ALA A 20 19.14 -20.15 -11.56
CA ALA A 20 20.21 -19.77 -10.65
C ALA A 20 20.15 -20.59 -9.34
N PRO A 21 21.30 -20.93 -8.74
CA PRO A 21 21.36 -21.75 -7.52
C PRO A 21 20.55 -21.21 -6.33
N ASP A 22 20.57 -19.88 -6.15
CA ASP A 22 19.81 -19.17 -5.13
C ASP A 22 18.29 -19.22 -5.39
N ALA A 23 17.85 -19.14 -6.64
CA ALA A 23 16.45 -19.34 -7.01
C ALA A 23 15.97 -20.77 -6.70
N ILE A 24 16.77 -21.79 -7.01
CA ILE A 24 16.48 -23.20 -6.66
C ILE A 24 16.43 -23.36 -5.14
N ALA A 25 17.41 -22.81 -4.41
CA ALA A 25 17.45 -22.87 -2.96
C ALA A 25 16.22 -22.18 -2.32
N ARG A 26 15.81 -21.03 -2.85
CA ARG A 26 14.62 -20.30 -2.42
C ARG A 26 13.35 -21.14 -2.63
N ALA A 27 13.20 -21.76 -3.80
CA ALA A 27 12.07 -22.63 -4.09
C ALA A 27 12.01 -23.84 -3.13
N LYS A 28 13.16 -24.49 -2.85
CA LYS A 28 13.24 -25.60 -1.88
C LYS A 28 12.85 -25.17 -0.48
N HIS A 29 13.38 -24.04 -0.01
CA HIS A 29 13.05 -23.50 1.30
C HIS A 29 11.56 -23.23 1.43
N ILE A 30 10.95 -22.56 0.45
CA ILE A 30 9.52 -22.26 0.47
C ILE A 30 8.68 -23.56 0.50
N LEU A 31 8.95 -24.50 -0.41
CA LEU A 31 8.19 -25.74 -0.52
C LEU A 31 8.36 -26.67 0.69
N LYS A 32 9.53 -26.70 1.30
CA LYS A 32 9.83 -27.60 2.41
C LYS A 32 9.46 -27.00 3.78
N ASP A 33 9.83 -25.75 4.00
CA ASP A 33 9.86 -25.15 5.33
C ASP A 33 8.68 -24.21 5.60
N ILE A 34 8.08 -23.60 4.56
CA ILE A 34 6.97 -22.65 4.72
C ILE A 34 5.63 -23.27 4.32
N ILE A 35 5.57 -23.94 3.16
CA ILE A 35 4.35 -24.55 2.61
C ILE A 35 4.59 -26.03 2.25
N PRO A 36 4.80 -26.93 3.24
CA PRO A 36 4.99 -28.37 2.99
C PRO A 36 3.80 -29.04 2.30
N GLY A 37 2.59 -28.46 2.39
CA GLY A 37 1.41 -28.87 1.63
C GLY A 37 1.42 -28.46 0.15
N GLY A 38 2.46 -27.74 -0.29
CA GLY A 38 2.59 -27.16 -1.62
C GLY A 38 1.64 -25.98 -1.87
N VAL A 39 1.69 -25.45 -3.09
CA VAL A 39 0.93 -24.25 -3.49
C VAL A 39 -0.58 -24.46 -3.64
N GLY A 40 -1.05 -25.70 -3.59
CA GLY A 40 -2.48 -26.04 -3.78
C GLY A 40 -3.26 -26.24 -2.48
N ALA A 41 -2.59 -26.29 -1.32
CA ALA A 41 -3.25 -26.42 -0.03
C ALA A 41 -3.67 -25.04 0.51
N TYR A 42 -4.72 -24.99 1.32
CA TYR A 42 -5.01 -23.79 2.10
C TYR A 42 -3.92 -23.54 3.14
N SER A 43 -3.61 -22.27 3.39
CA SER A 43 -2.76 -21.85 4.51
C SER A 43 -3.63 -21.43 5.71
N ASP A 44 -2.99 -20.96 6.79
CA ASP A 44 -3.68 -20.15 7.81
C ASP A 44 -4.43 -18.99 7.13
N SER A 45 -5.57 -18.58 7.69
CA SER A 45 -6.43 -17.54 7.14
C SER A 45 -5.77 -16.16 7.08
N ARG A 46 -4.73 -15.93 7.88
CA ARG A 46 -3.86 -14.74 7.83
C ARG A 46 -2.76 -14.87 6.78
N GLY A 47 -2.59 -16.03 6.17
CA GLY A 47 -1.42 -16.41 5.38
C GLY A 47 -0.46 -17.32 6.16
N ALA A 48 0.33 -18.11 5.44
CA ALA A 48 1.27 -19.06 6.03
C ALA A 48 2.25 -18.34 6.98
N LEU A 49 2.47 -18.91 8.16
CA LEU A 49 3.27 -18.28 9.21
C LEU A 49 4.68 -17.89 8.73
N GLY A 50 5.34 -18.77 7.96
CA GLY A 50 6.69 -18.46 7.44
C GLY A 50 6.71 -17.22 6.54
N PHE A 51 5.70 -17.02 5.69
CA PHE A 51 5.62 -15.80 4.87
C PHE A 51 5.32 -14.56 5.71
N ARG A 52 4.44 -14.67 6.73
CA ARG A 52 4.20 -13.57 7.67
C ARG A 52 5.45 -13.19 8.45
N GLN A 53 6.26 -14.18 8.84
CA GLN A 53 7.56 -13.93 9.48
C GLN A 53 8.51 -13.16 8.56
N GLU A 54 8.61 -13.55 7.28
CA GLU A 54 9.46 -12.85 6.33
C GLU A 54 9.01 -11.40 6.08
N ILE A 55 7.69 -11.16 6.04
CA ILE A 55 7.14 -9.79 5.98
C ILE A 55 7.48 -9.01 7.25
N ALA A 56 7.33 -9.62 8.43
CA ALA A 56 7.70 -8.98 9.69
C ALA A 56 9.18 -8.58 9.68
N ASP A 57 10.07 -9.49 9.28
CA ASP A 57 11.50 -9.22 9.22
C ASP A 57 11.84 -8.16 8.16
N TYR A 58 11.10 -8.10 7.05
CA TYR A 58 11.23 -7.03 6.07
C TYR A 58 10.87 -5.67 6.65
N ILE A 59 9.73 -5.56 7.35
CA ILE A 59 9.32 -4.31 8.00
C ILE A 59 10.37 -3.89 9.04
N LYS A 60 10.85 -4.82 9.86
CA LYS A 60 11.94 -4.57 10.83
C LYS A 60 13.19 -4.01 10.18
N ARG A 61 13.68 -4.65 9.11
CA ARG A 61 14.87 -4.20 8.36
C ARG A 61 14.67 -2.84 7.68
N ARG A 62 13.53 -2.64 7.01
CA ARG A 62 13.19 -1.41 6.29
C ARG A 62 13.08 -0.22 7.23
N ASP A 63 12.45 -0.43 8.38
CA ASP A 63 12.08 0.64 9.29
C ASP A 63 13.05 0.83 10.46
N GLY A 64 13.91 -0.15 10.75
CA GLY A 64 14.81 -0.14 11.91
C GLY A 64 14.06 -0.31 13.23
N VAL A 65 13.01 -1.15 13.23
CA VAL A 65 12.16 -1.45 14.40
C VAL A 65 12.27 -2.93 14.72
N GLU A 66 11.99 -3.32 15.96
CA GLU A 66 12.11 -4.73 16.42
C GLU A 66 10.75 -5.37 16.75
N ASP A 67 9.74 -4.55 17.07
CA ASP A 67 8.44 -4.96 17.58
C ASP A 67 7.41 -5.18 16.45
N VAL A 68 7.74 -6.05 15.51
CA VAL A 68 6.80 -6.53 14.47
C VAL A 68 6.48 -7.98 14.73
N ASP A 69 5.23 -8.25 15.10
CA ASP A 69 4.69 -9.58 15.36
C ASP A 69 4.09 -10.14 14.06
N PRO A 70 4.51 -11.33 13.58
CA PRO A 70 3.86 -11.99 12.46
C PRO A 70 2.34 -12.13 12.60
N ASP A 71 1.82 -12.23 13.83
CA ASP A 71 0.39 -12.37 14.08
C ASP A 71 -0.38 -11.06 13.92
N SER A 72 0.32 -9.94 13.78
CA SER A 72 -0.27 -8.64 13.42
C SER A 72 -0.36 -8.42 11.90
N ILE A 73 0.08 -9.40 11.10
CA ILE A 73 0.08 -9.34 9.64
C ILE A 73 -1.01 -10.24 9.06
N PHE A 74 -1.84 -9.65 8.19
CA PHE A 74 -2.83 -10.38 7.38
C PHE A 74 -2.44 -10.30 5.91
N MET A 75 -2.02 -11.41 5.33
CA MET A 75 -1.83 -11.55 3.90
C MET A 75 -3.20 -11.57 3.20
N THR A 76 -3.25 -11.07 1.98
CA THR A 76 -4.52 -10.83 1.25
C THR A 76 -4.31 -10.96 -0.27
N ASP A 77 -5.41 -11.10 -1.02
CA ASP A 77 -5.38 -11.16 -2.49
C ASP A 77 -5.17 -9.77 -3.15
N GLY A 78 -4.04 -9.16 -2.80
CA GLY A 78 -3.67 -7.78 -3.12
C GLY A 78 -4.20 -6.77 -2.10
N ALA A 79 -3.60 -5.57 -2.09
CA ALA A 79 -3.94 -4.50 -1.14
C ALA A 79 -5.42 -4.09 -1.17
N SER A 80 -6.13 -4.31 -2.29
CA SER A 80 -7.58 -4.00 -2.38
C SER A 80 -8.44 -4.86 -1.44
N VAL A 81 -8.03 -6.09 -1.13
CA VAL A 81 -8.71 -6.91 -0.11
C VAL A 81 -8.34 -6.41 1.29
N ALA A 82 -7.07 -6.06 1.51
CA ALA A 82 -6.59 -5.53 2.79
C ALA A 82 -7.27 -4.21 3.19
N VAL A 83 -7.40 -3.27 2.25
CA VAL A 83 -8.13 -2.01 2.46
C VAL A 83 -9.59 -2.27 2.80
N ARG A 84 -10.25 -3.18 2.07
CA ARG A 84 -11.64 -3.54 2.32
C ARG A 84 -11.84 -4.20 3.67
N LEU A 85 -10.90 -5.04 4.12
CA LEU A 85 -10.90 -5.60 5.47
C LEU A 85 -10.88 -4.48 6.52
N GLY A 86 -9.92 -3.54 6.41
CA GLY A 86 -9.83 -2.41 7.34
C GLY A 86 -11.09 -1.53 7.34
N LEU A 87 -11.62 -1.17 6.17
CA LEU A 87 -12.84 -0.37 6.06
C LEU A 87 -14.05 -1.08 6.70
N ASN A 88 -14.23 -2.37 6.40
CA ASN A 88 -15.35 -3.14 6.92
C ASN A 88 -15.27 -3.33 8.45
N THR A 89 -14.07 -3.41 9.02
CA THR A 89 -13.87 -3.44 10.48
C THR A 89 -14.21 -2.10 11.15
N LEU A 90 -14.02 -0.97 10.45
CA LEU A 90 -14.20 0.38 11.01
C LEU A 90 -15.64 0.91 10.89
N ILE A 91 -16.37 0.50 9.86
CA ILE A 91 -17.67 1.08 9.49
C ILE A 91 -18.82 0.27 10.10
N ARG A 92 -19.59 0.89 10.99
CA ARG A 92 -20.81 0.31 11.58
C ARG A 92 -22.09 0.79 10.89
N GLY A 93 -21.98 1.82 10.05
CA GLY A 93 -23.08 2.38 9.27
C GLY A 93 -22.87 3.85 8.93
N LYS A 94 -23.92 4.52 8.43
CA LYS A 94 -23.81 5.80 7.71
C LYS A 94 -23.22 6.95 8.52
N ARG A 95 -23.27 6.91 9.86
CA ARG A 95 -22.66 7.95 10.71
C ARG A 95 -21.14 7.82 10.81
N ASP A 96 -20.59 6.65 10.55
CA ASP A 96 -19.14 6.43 10.56
C ASP A 96 -18.53 7.00 9.28
N GLY A 97 -17.67 7.99 9.45
CA GLY A 97 -16.95 8.67 8.39
C GLY A 97 -15.53 8.13 8.24
N ILE A 98 -15.06 8.02 7.00
CA ILE A 98 -13.65 7.76 6.70
C ILE A 98 -13.10 8.98 5.97
N LEU A 99 -12.02 9.56 6.51
CA LEU A 99 -11.29 10.63 5.86
C LEU A 99 -10.52 10.08 4.65
N VAL A 100 -10.73 10.66 3.48
CA VAL A 100 -10.11 10.22 2.21
C VAL A 100 -9.60 11.44 1.44
N PRO A 101 -8.38 11.40 0.85
CA PRO A 101 -7.85 12.54 0.10
C PRO A 101 -8.71 12.82 -1.13
N ILE A 102 -8.76 14.08 -1.55
CA ILE A 102 -9.34 14.49 -2.83
C ILE A 102 -8.24 15.23 -3.62
N PRO A 103 -7.84 14.73 -4.81
CA PRO A 103 -8.33 13.53 -5.50
C PRO A 103 -7.89 12.21 -4.83
N GLN A 104 -8.59 11.10 -5.15
CA GLN A 104 -8.30 9.76 -4.60
C GLN A 104 -8.32 8.65 -5.66
N TYR A 105 -7.71 7.53 -5.29
CA TYR A 105 -7.96 6.23 -5.88
C TYR A 105 -9.40 5.73 -5.56
N PRO A 106 -10.27 5.52 -6.57
CA PRO A 106 -11.72 5.30 -6.35
C PRO A 106 -12.13 4.08 -5.51
N LEU A 107 -11.20 3.15 -5.22
CA LEU A 107 -11.44 2.01 -4.34
C LEU A 107 -12.05 2.43 -3.00
N TYR A 108 -11.57 3.53 -2.42
CA TYR A 108 -12.04 3.98 -1.10
C TYR A 108 -13.49 4.43 -1.16
N SER A 109 -13.85 5.37 -2.05
CA SER A 109 -15.25 5.79 -2.21
C SER A 109 -16.20 4.62 -2.46
N ALA A 110 -15.83 3.70 -3.36
CA ALA A 110 -16.70 2.59 -3.70
C ALA A 110 -16.88 1.63 -2.52
N SER A 111 -15.80 1.35 -1.78
CA SER A 111 -15.84 0.43 -0.64
C SER A 111 -16.57 1.05 0.56
N ILE A 112 -16.36 2.34 0.83
CA ILE A 112 -17.07 3.05 1.90
C ILE A 112 -18.58 3.03 1.66
N GLU A 113 -19.02 3.32 0.42
CA GLU A 113 -20.44 3.24 0.05
C GLU A 113 -20.98 1.80 0.18
N LEU A 114 -20.22 0.81 -0.31
CA LEU A 114 -20.61 -0.60 -0.22
C LEU A 114 -20.82 -1.07 1.23
N TYR A 115 -20.00 -0.59 2.17
CA TYR A 115 -20.13 -0.89 3.60
C TYR A 115 -21.08 0.06 4.34
N GLY A 116 -21.76 0.96 3.63
CA GLY A 116 -22.75 1.87 4.18
C GLY A 116 -22.17 2.96 5.08
N GLY A 117 -20.90 3.31 4.93
CA GLY A 117 -20.25 4.42 5.62
C GLY A 117 -20.42 5.76 4.92
N SER A 118 -19.76 6.80 5.44
CA SER A 118 -19.70 8.12 4.81
C SER A 118 -18.28 8.46 4.35
N LEU A 119 -18.11 8.85 3.09
CA LEU A 119 -16.87 9.45 2.62
C LEU A 119 -16.76 10.88 3.17
N VAL A 120 -15.69 11.17 3.90
CA VAL A 120 -15.34 12.51 4.38
C VAL A 120 -14.11 12.95 3.60
N GLY A 121 -14.32 13.66 2.49
CA GLY A 121 -13.20 14.10 1.64
C GLY A 121 -12.39 15.21 2.30
N TYR A 122 -11.06 15.13 2.24
CA TYR A 122 -10.18 16.25 2.55
C TYR A 122 -9.36 16.64 1.31
N GLU A 123 -9.36 17.92 0.97
CA GLU A 123 -8.69 18.42 -0.24
C GLU A 123 -7.17 18.46 -0.06
N LEU A 124 -6.46 17.90 -1.03
CA LEU A 124 -5.01 18.09 -1.18
C LEU A 124 -4.74 19.44 -1.84
N ASP A 125 -3.63 20.08 -1.45
CA ASP A 125 -3.28 21.41 -1.96
C ASP A 125 -2.43 21.30 -3.23
N GLU A 126 -3.09 21.37 -4.39
CA GLU A 126 -2.43 21.36 -5.71
C GLU A 126 -1.32 22.40 -5.83
N SER A 127 -1.53 23.60 -5.29
CA SER A 127 -0.57 24.71 -5.37
C SER A 127 0.69 24.46 -4.55
N ASN A 128 0.61 23.54 -3.59
CA ASN A 128 1.70 23.09 -2.75
C ASN A 128 2.04 21.61 -3.03
N ASN A 129 2.17 21.27 -4.31
CA ASN A 129 2.54 19.93 -4.81
C ASN A 129 1.60 18.80 -4.36
N TRP A 130 0.29 19.05 -4.29
CA TRP A 130 -0.71 18.13 -3.71
C TRP A 130 -0.40 17.75 -2.25
N GLY A 131 0.23 18.67 -1.52
CA GLY A 131 0.56 18.50 -0.12
C GLY A 131 -0.67 18.42 0.78
N LEU A 132 -0.45 17.91 1.99
CA LEU A 132 -1.46 17.81 3.03
C LEU A 132 -1.82 19.19 3.59
N SER A 133 -3.12 19.47 3.76
CA SER A 133 -3.61 20.64 4.49
C SER A 133 -4.30 20.24 5.80
N MET A 134 -3.63 20.50 6.93
CA MET A 134 -4.18 20.22 8.27
C MET A 134 -5.44 21.03 8.58
N THR A 135 -5.54 22.25 8.03
CA THR A 135 -6.75 23.08 8.16
C THR A 135 -7.94 22.40 7.48
N LYS A 136 -7.77 21.97 6.22
CA LYS A 136 -8.82 21.28 5.46
C LYS A 136 -9.25 19.97 6.10
N LEU A 137 -8.30 19.22 6.68
CA LEU A 137 -8.61 18.02 7.46
C LEU A 137 -9.53 18.32 8.65
N LYS A 138 -9.16 19.31 9.47
CA LYS A 138 -9.95 19.70 10.65
C LYS A 138 -11.35 20.19 10.26
N GLU A 139 -11.45 21.05 9.25
CA GLU A 139 -12.73 21.52 8.69
C GLU A 139 -13.63 20.35 8.26
N SER A 140 -13.04 19.34 7.60
CA SER A 140 -13.77 18.15 7.12
C SER A 140 -14.31 17.30 8.28
N VAL A 141 -13.52 17.13 9.33
CA VAL A 141 -13.95 16.43 10.56
C VAL A 141 -15.08 17.20 11.25
N GLU A 142 -14.92 18.50 11.44
CA GLU A 142 -15.91 19.36 12.10
C GLU A 142 -17.24 19.37 11.34
N ALA A 143 -17.20 19.48 10.01
CA ALA A 143 -18.40 19.44 9.16
C ALA A 143 -19.12 18.08 9.22
N HIS A 144 -18.39 16.97 9.35
CA HIS A 144 -19.01 15.66 9.55
C HIS A 144 -19.64 15.52 10.94
N ARG A 145 -18.94 15.99 11.99
CA ARG A 145 -19.45 16.02 13.37
C ARG A 145 -20.71 16.88 13.51
N ALA A 146 -20.75 18.04 12.88
CA ALA A 146 -21.91 18.94 12.89
C ALA A 146 -23.18 18.30 12.31
N ARG A 147 -23.03 17.29 11.43
CA ARG A 147 -24.13 16.49 10.85
C ARG A 147 -24.46 15.24 11.67
N GLY A 148 -23.88 15.09 12.86
CA GLY A 148 -24.09 13.95 13.77
C GLY A 148 -23.27 12.71 13.41
N GLY A 149 -22.22 12.86 12.59
CA GLY A 149 -21.30 11.78 12.23
C GLY A 149 -20.08 11.68 13.15
N HIS A 150 -19.36 10.56 13.06
CA HIS A 150 -18.11 10.32 13.76
C HIS A 150 -17.07 9.81 12.76
N VAL A 151 -15.93 10.48 12.65
CA VAL A 151 -14.81 9.95 11.87
C VAL A 151 -14.19 8.79 12.63
N ARG A 152 -13.94 7.66 11.95
CA ARG A 152 -13.41 6.42 12.55
C ARG A 152 -12.01 6.08 12.06
N GLY A 153 -11.68 6.50 10.84
CA GLY A 153 -10.36 6.29 10.26
C GLY A 153 -10.02 7.34 9.23
N MET A 154 -8.74 7.40 8.89
CA MET A 154 -8.18 8.29 7.89
C MET A 154 -7.25 7.54 6.96
N VAL A 155 -7.54 7.64 5.68
CA VAL A 155 -6.70 7.15 4.60
C VAL A 155 -5.73 8.25 4.19
N PHE A 156 -4.47 7.90 4.05
CA PHE A 156 -3.52 8.67 3.25
C PHE A 156 -2.79 7.71 2.31
N ILE A 157 -2.46 8.20 1.12
CA ILE A 157 -1.84 7.40 0.05
C ILE A 157 -0.46 7.98 -0.20
N ASN A 158 0.60 7.19 0.04
CA ASN A 158 1.97 7.67 -0.01
C ASN A 158 2.93 6.58 -0.53
N PRO A 159 3.57 6.74 -1.70
CA PRO A 159 3.35 7.79 -2.71
C PRO A 159 1.92 7.85 -3.26
N GLY A 160 1.46 9.06 -3.59
CA GLY A 160 0.07 9.39 -3.90
C GLY A 160 -0.44 8.83 -5.23
N ASN A 161 -1.71 8.42 -5.25
CA ASN A 161 -2.47 8.07 -6.46
C ASN A 161 -3.82 8.82 -6.43
N PRO A 162 -4.11 9.70 -7.41
CA PRO A 162 -3.44 9.86 -8.72
C PRO A 162 -2.32 10.91 -8.76
N THR A 163 -2.02 11.59 -7.66
CA THR A 163 -1.20 12.82 -7.67
C THR A 163 0.31 12.58 -7.86
N GLY A 164 0.82 11.41 -7.50
CA GLY A 164 2.25 11.09 -7.60
C GLY A 164 3.13 11.74 -6.53
N THR A 165 2.55 12.43 -5.54
CA THR A 165 3.31 13.14 -4.48
C THR A 165 3.83 12.20 -3.40
N CYS A 166 5.02 12.47 -2.88
CA CYS A 166 5.59 11.81 -1.71
C CYS A 166 5.52 12.73 -0.47
N LEU A 167 4.89 12.25 0.60
CA LEU A 167 4.82 12.96 1.87
C LEU A 167 6.19 13.00 2.55
N SER A 168 6.52 14.17 3.09
CA SER A 168 7.70 14.34 3.96
C SER A 168 7.48 13.73 5.34
N ILE A 169 8.56 13.43 6.06
CA ILE A 169 8.49 12.98 7.46
C ILE A 169 7.67 13.94 8.31
N ALA A 170 7.89 15.25 8.18
CA ALA A 170 7.15 16.26 8.94
C ALA A 170 5.63 16.20 8.69
N GLN A 171 5.19 15.90 7.46
CA GLN A 171 3.77 15.70 7.15
C GLN A 171 3.23 14.39 7.74
N LEU A 172 4.03 13.30 7.71
CA LEU A 172 3.65 12.04 8.36
C LEU A 172 3.52 12.22 9.88
N GLU A 173 4.41 12.99 10.51
CA GLU A 173 4.32 13.31 11.94
C GLU A 173 3.08 14.16 12.26
N GLN A 174 2.71 15.11 11.39
CA GLN A 174 1.48 15.87 11.53
C GLN A 174 0.23 14.98 11.45
N LEU A 175 0.23 13.99 10.55
CA LEU A 175 -0.83 12.99 10.44
C LEU A 175 -0.93 12.12 11.70
N ALA A 176 0.21 11.64 12.21
CA ALA A 176 0.26 10.84 13.43
C ALA A 176 -0.29 11.61 14.64
N LYS A 177 0.11 12.88 14.81
CA LYS A 177 -0.41 13.77 15.87
C LYS A 177 -1.92 13.96 15.75
N PHE A 178 -2.38 14.26 14.54
CA PHE A 178 -3.80 14.43 14.27
C PHE A 178 -4.61 13.17 14.56
N ALA A 179 -4.15 12.00 14.13
CA ALA A 179 -4.84 10.75 14.38
C ALA A 179 -4.91 10.39 15.87
N TYR A 180 -3.81 10.66 16.60
CA TYR A 180 -3.77 10.51 18.05
C TYR A 180 -4.80 11.41 18.75
N ASP A 181 -4.80 12.70 18.43
CA ASP A 181 -5.68 13.69 19.05
C ASP A 181 -7.16 13.41 18.73
N GLU A 182 -7.46 13.03 17.49
CA GLU A 182 -8.82 12.74 17.03
C GLU A 182 -9.30 11.32 17.36
N LYS A 183 -8.41 10.45 17.85
CA LYS A 183 -8.67 9.03 18.18
C LYS A 183 -9.25 8.26 17.01
N ILE A 184 -8.58 8.36 15.86
CA ILE A 184 -8.97 7.69 14.61
C ILE A 184 -7.86 6.76 14.13
N VAL A 185 -8.25 5.68 13.44
CA VAL A 185 -7.30 4.73 12.87
C VAL A 185 -6.64 5.31 11.62
N LEU A 186 -5.32 5.27 11.55
CA LEU A 186 -4.59 5.58 10.31
C LEU A 186 -4.59 4.38 9.37
N MET A 187 -4.91 4.63 8.11
CA MET A 187 -4.92 3.70 7.01
C MET A 187 -3.86 4.14 6.00
N ALA A 188 -2.65 3.60 6.12
CA ALA A 188 -1.48 3.95 5.33
C ALA A 188 -1.42 3.11 4.05
N ASP A 189 -1.83 3.68 2.92
CA ASP A 189 -1.69 3.04 1.61
C ASP A 189 -0.30 3.30 1.04
N GLU A 190 0.61 2.35 1.31
CA GLU A 190 2.04 2.41 0.98
C GLU A 190 2.40 1.48 -0.19
N VAL A 191 1.44 1.22 -1.08
CA VAL A 191 1.62 0.28 -2.21
C VAL A 191 2.70 0.71 -3.20
N TYR A 192 3.02 2.01 -3.26
CA TYR A 192 4.02 2.58 -4.16
C TYR A 192 5.38 2.85 -3.51
N GLN A 193 5.67 2.30 -2.34
CA GLN A 193 6.84 2.66 -1.53
C GLN A 193 8.21 2.55 -2.24
N GLU A 194 8.35 1.69 -3.25
CA GLU A 194 9.58 1.58 -4.07
C GLU A 194 9.61 2.55 -5.26
N ASN A 195 8.46 3.06 -5.69
CA ASN A 195 8.36 3.97 -6.82
C ASN A 195 8.53 5.41 -6.34
N VAL A 196 9.77 5.81 -6.05
CA VAL A 196 10.16 7.18 -5.73
C VAL A 196 11.21 7.65 -6.73
N TYR A 197 11.02 8.84 -7.28
CA TYR A 197 11.78 9.36 -8.43
C TYR A 197 12.60 10.60 -8.12
N GLN A 198 12.51 11.14 -6.91
CA GLN A 198 13.33 12.24 -6.41
C GLN A 198 14.36 11.72 -5.39
N ASP A 199 15.47 12.43 -5.26
CA ASP A 199 16.57 12.02 -4.38
C ASP A 199 16.47 12.70 -3.00
N GLU A 200 15.74 13.82 -2.89
CA GLU A 200 15.66 14.67 -1.71
C GLU A 200 14.70 14.16 -0.64
N ARG A 201 13.66 13.41 -1.04
CA ARG A 201 12.65 12.85 -0.14
C ARG A 201 12.44 11.37 -0.46
N PRO A 202 13.19 10.47 0.20
CA PRO A 202 12.95 9.05 0.09
C PRO A 202 11.61 8.68 0.73
N PHE A 203 11.14 7.46 0.44
CA PHE A 203 9.97 6.93 1.12
C PHE A 203 10.23 6.75 2.62
N HIS A 204 9.26 7.15 3.43
CA HIS A 204 9.18 6.86 4.85
C HIS A 204 7.84 6.20 5.14
N SER A 205 7.88 5.02 5.77
CA SER A 205 6.67 4.37 6.25
C SER A 205 6.13 5.09 7.47
N MET A 206 4.81 5.09 7.63
CA MET A 206 4.19 5.58 8.86
C MET A 206 4.60 4.74 10.07
N ARG A 207 4.86 3.44 9.87
CA ARG A 207 5.39 2.54 10.90
C ARG A 207 6.72 3.02 11.47
N LYS A 208 7.66 3.45 10.61
CA LYS A 208 8.93 4.07 11.00
C LYS A 208 8.72 5.44 11.65
N THR A 209 7.84 6.26 11.09
CA THR A 209 7.54 7.59 11.63
C THR A 209 7.03 7.51 13.07
N LEU A 210 6.05 6.64 13.35
CA LEU A 210 5.52 6.46 14.71
C LEU A 210 6.60 6.01 15.69
N ALA A 211 7.47 5.07 15.29
CA ALA A 211 8.58 4.62 16.12
C ALA A 211 9.56 5.78 16.43
N GLY A 212 9.90 6.59 15.41
CA GLY A 212 10.78 7.74 15.57
C GLY A 212 10.21 8.87 16.43
N MET A 213 8.88 9.03 16.45
CA MET A 213 8.20 10.03 17.29
C MET A 213 8.18 9.67 18.78
N GLY A 214 8.32 8.38 19.12
CA GLY A 214 8.24 7.90 20.51
C GLY A 214 6.87 8.07 21.15
N GLU A 215 6.81 7.95 22.48
CA GLU A 215 5.57 8.09 23.23
C GLU A 215 5.06 9.54 23.28
N PRO A 216 3.73 9.78 23.24
CA PRO A 216 2.66 8.79 23.29
C PRO A 216 2.23 8.23 21.92
N TYR A 217 2.86 8.68 20.83
CA TYR A 217 2.41 8.38 19.46
C TYR A 217 2.73 6.94 19.04
N ALA A 218 3.91 6.44 19.41
CA ALA A 218 4.39 5.10 19.06
C ALA A 218 3.45 3.98 19.53
N SER A 219 2.88 4.10 20.74
CA SER A 219 1.92 3.13 21.30
C SER A 219 0.46 3.56 21.16
N GLY A 220 0.19 4.86 21.02
CA GLY A 220 -1.16 5.40 21.08
C GLY A 220 -1.88 5.56 19.74
N VAL A 221 -1.18 5.53 18.61
CA VAL A 221 -1.80 5.62 17.28
C VAL A 221 -2.09 4.22 16.74
N GLU A 222 -3.37 3.97 16.45
CA GLU A 222 -3.83 2.78 15.71
C GLU A 222 -3.50 2.92 14.23
N LEU A 223 -2.80 1.93 13.66
CA LEU A 223 -2.29 1.96 12.28
C LEU A 223 -2.59 0.65 11.54
N LEU A 224 -3.09 0.78 10.32
CA LEU A 224 -3.18 -0.27 9.30
C LEU A 224 -2.31 0.14 8.11
N SER A 225 -1.23 -0.58 7.85
CA SER A 225 -0.29 -0.30 6.73
C SER A 225 -0.47 -1.32 5.61
N PHE A 226 -0.74 -0.87 4.39
CA PHE A 226 -1.05 -1.73 3.25
C PHE A 226 0.10 -1.81 2.25
N HIS A 227 0.36 -3.02 1.74
CA HIS A 227 1.33 -3.23 0.67
C HIS A 227 0.94 -4.37 -0.29
N THR A 228 1.58 -4.44 -1.47
CA THR A 228 1.23 -5.38 -2.54
C THR A 228 2.37 -5.63 -3.52
N VAL A 229 2.40 -6.83 -4.14
CA VAL A 229 3.28 -7.14 -5.28
C VAL A 229 2.88 -6.45 -6.59
N SER A 230 1.70 -5.83 -6.63
CA SER A 230 1.14 -5.32 -7.90
C SER A 230 1.88 -4.11 -8.46
N LYS A 231 2.66 -3.40 -7.63
CA LYS A 231 3.30 -2.12 -7.95
C LYS A 231 4.82 -2.26 -7.72
N GLY A 232 5.55 -1.16 -7.71
CA GLY A 232 7.01 -1.21 -7.58
C GLY A 232 7.69 -1.75 -8.83
N THR A 233 8.87 -2.32 -8.66
CA THR A 233 9.62 -2.99 -9.73
C THR A 233 9.17 -4.41 -9.97
N ALA A 234 8.44 -5.03 -9.02
CA ALA A 234 7.84 -6.34 -9.22
C ALA A 234 6.70 -6.27 -10.26
N GLY A 235 5.73 -5.37 -10.09
CA GLY A 235 4.68 -5.13 -11.08
C GLY A 235 3.71 -6.32 -11.32
N GLU A 236 3.68 -7.29 -10.41
CA GLU A 236 3.03 -8.60 -10.58
C GLU A 236 1.51 -8.57 -10.28
N CYS A 237 0.79 -7.66 -10.93
CA CYS A 237 -0.63 -7.38 -10.66
C CYS A 237 -1.54 -8.62 -10.68
N GLY A 238 -1.23 -9.58 -11.56
CA GLY A 238 -2.02 -10.79 -11.78
C GLY A 238 -1.85 -11.85 -10.68
N LEU A 239 -0.74 -11.81 -9.92
CA LEU A 239 -0.47 -12.77 -8.84
C LEU A 239 -1.29 -12.49 -7.58
N ARG A 240 -1.89 -11.31 -7.48
CA ARG A 240 -2.79 -10.92 -6.37
C ARG A 240 -2.15 -11.14 -4.99
N GLY A 241 -0.91 -10.70 -4.78
CA GLY A 241 -0.27 -10.71 -3.46
C GLY A 241 -0.37 -9.37 -2.74
N GLY A 242 -0.68 -9.38 -1.44
CA GLY A 242 -0.63 -8.19 -0.58
C GLY A 242 -0.72 -8.53 0.90
N TYR A 243 -0.54 -7.52 1.75
CA TYR A 243 -0.76 -7.63 3.19
C TYR A 243 -1.27 -6.33 3.81
N VAL A 244 -1.80 -6.44 5.02
CA VAL A 244 -1.91 -5.35 6.00
C VAL A 244 -1.14 -5.71 7.27
N GLU A 245 -0.28 -4.80 7.74
CA GLU A 245 0.28 -4.81 9.10
C GLU A 245 -0.66 -3.98 9.99
N ALA A 246 -1.14 -4.57 11.08
CA ALA A 246 -1.89 -3.89 12.10
C ALA A 246 -1.00 -3.56 13.31
N LYS A 247 -0.93 -2.29 13.70
CA LYS A 247 -0.15 -1.81 14.85
C LYS A 247 -1.06 -1.07 15.81
N ASN A 248 -0.94 -1.41 17.10
CA ASN A 248 -1.70 -0.86 18.22
C ASN A 248 -3.23 -1.05 18.13
N ILE A 249 -3.72 -1.89 17.21
CA ILE A 249 -5.15 -2.19 17.07
C ILE A 249 -5.62 -2.99 18.29
N HIS A 250 -6.79 -2.60 18.82
CA HIS A 250 -7.38 -3.29 19.97
C HIS A 250 -7.47 -4.82 19.74
N PRO A 251 -7.09 -5.68 20.71
CA PRO A 251 -7.07 -7.13 20.53
C PRO A 251 -8.40 -7.74 20.06
N GLY A 252 -9.53 -7.27 20.60
CA GLY A 252 -10.85 -7.71 20.13
C GLY A 252 -11.15 -7.34 18.67
N ALA A 253 -10.59 -6.22 18.17
CA ALA A 253 -10.72 -5.87 16.76
C ALA A 253 -9.82 -6.76 15.88
N MET A 254 -8.63 -7.15 16.36
CA MET A 254 -7.76 -8.12 15.70
C MET A 254 -8.44 -9.50 15.57
N GLU A 255 -9.15 -9.95 16.60
CA GLU A 255 -9.94 -11.19 16.55
C GLU A 255 -11.07 -11.13 15.51
N GLU A 256 -11.79 -10.02 15.41
CA GLU A 256 -12.82 -9.84 14.38
C GLU A 256 -12.22 -9.73 12.97
N MET A 257 -11.04 -9.09 12.81
CA MET A 257 -10.31 -9.12 11.54
C MET A 257 -9.92 -10.54 11.14
N TYR A 258 -9.43 -11.34 12.08
CA TYR A 258 -9.10 -12.75 11.86
C TYR A 258 -10.32 -13.57 11.43
N LYS A 259 -11.45 -13.40 12.14
CA LYS A 259 -12.72 -14.04 11.79
C LYS A 259 -13.22 -13.62 10.40
N MET A 260 -13.04 -12.36 10.02
CA MET A 260 -13.37 -11.89 8.67
C MET A 260 -12.45 -12.48 7.60
N CYS A 261 -11.19 -12.78 7.92
CA CYS A 261 -10.29 -13.46 6.97
C CYS A 261 -10.67 -14.94 6.80
N SER A 262 -11.10 -15.62 7.88
CA SER A 262 -11.39 -17.05 7.85
C SER A 262 -12.61 -17.43 6.99
N ILE A 263 -13.53 -16.50 6.72
CA ILE A 263 -14.66 -16.73 5.80
C ILE A 263 -14.19 -17.03 4.37
N ASN A 264 -13.02 -16.55 3.98
CA ASN A 264 -12.40 -16.78 2.67
C ASN A 264 -11.36 -17.91 2.71
N LEU A 265 -11.25 -18.63 3.83
CA LEU A 265 -10.30 -19.71 4.11
C LEU A 265 -8.85 -19.24 4.20
N SER A 266 -8.24 -18.77 3.11
CA SER A 266 -6.89 -18.20 3.08
C SER A 266 -6.64 -17.44 1.76
N PRO A 267 -5.75 -16.43 1.74
CA PRO A 267 -5.34 -15.80 0.49
C PRO A 267 -4.60 -16.79 -0.42
N ASN A 268 -4.59 -16.53 -1.73
CA ASN A 268 -3.98 -17.44 -2.70
C ASN A 268 -2.48 -17.65 -2.44
N VAL A 269 -2.02 -18.91 -2.38
CA VAL A 269 -0.65 -19.23 -1.97
C VAL A 269 0.40 -18.69 -2.94
N THR A 270 0.11 -18.62 -4.24
CA THR A 270 1.02 -18.04 -5.23
C THR A 270 1.29 -16.56 -4.97
N GLY A 271 0.26 -15.79 -4.63
CA GLY A 271 0.38 -14.39 -4.21
C GLY A 271 1.15 -14.25 -2.90
N GLN A 272 1.01 -15.22 -1.98
CA GLN A 272 1.82 -15.25 -0.76
C GLN A 272 3.31 -15.51 -1.06
N VAL A 273 3.62 -16.45 -1.96
CA VAL A 273 4.98 -16.70 -2.47
C VAL A 273 5.54 -15.44 -3.13
N ALA A 274 4.74 -14.76 -3.96
CA ALA A 274 5.16 -13.53 -4.62
C ALA A 274 5.51 -12.42 -3.60
N MET A 275 4.70 -12.25 -2.54
CA MET A 275 5.01 -11.32 -1.46
C MET A 275 6.33 -11.68 -0.78
N SER A 276 6.53 -12.95 -0.47
CA SER A 276 7.75 -13.49 0.13
C SER A 276 9.01 -13.24 -0.71
N LEU A 277 8.92 -13.35 -2.03
CA LEU A 277 10.01 -13.02 -2.95
C LEU A 277 10.29 -11.51 -2.99
N MET A 278 9.25 -10.68 -3.00
CA MET A 278 9.37 -9.23 -3.01
C MET A 278 10.04 -8.69 -1.73
N VAL A 279 9.65 -9.21 -0.56
CA VAL A 279 10.14 -8.70 0.74
C VAL A 279 11.47 -9.32 1.19
N ASN A 280 11.94 -10.34 0.48
CA ASN A 280 13.22 -11.01 0.72
C ASN A 280 13.97 -11.23 -0.61
N PRO A 281 14.39 -10.14 -1.28
CA PRO A 281 15.12 -10.23 -2.54
C PRO A 281 16.51 -10.85 -2.34
N PRO A 282 17.21 -11.24 -3.44
CA PRO A 282 18.59 -11.67 -3.38
C PRO A 282 19.49 -10.68 -2.62
N LYS A 283 20.49 -11.20 -1.92
CA LYS A 283 21.42 -10.45 -1.05
C LYS A 283 22.83 -10.45 -1.63
N PRO A 284 23.72 -9.53 -1.18
CA PRO A 284 25.13 -9.56 -1.58
C PRO A 284 25.74 -10.96 -1.36
N GLY A 285 26.31 -11.54 -2.41
CA GLY A 285 26.85 -12.89 -2.43
C GLY A 285 25.95 -13.95 -3.07
N ASP A 286 24.66 -13.66 -3.26
CA ASP A 286 23.76 -14.53 -4.02
C ASP A 286 24.02 -14.42 -5.52
N ALA A 287 23.84 -15.54 -6.25
CA ALA A 287 24.14 -15.62 -7.67
C ALA A 287 23.30 -14.67 -8.54
N SER A 288 22.06 -14.39 -8.13
CA SER A 288 21.14 -13.51 -8.87
C SER A 288 21.21 -12.04 -8.43
N TYR A 289 22.02 -11.68 -7.43
CA TYR A 289 22.02 -10.35 -6.80
C TYR A 289 22.28 -9.20 -7.77
N GLU A 290 23.37 -9.27 -8.53
CA GLU A 290 23.75 -8.21 -9.46
C GLU A 290 22.73 -8.04 -10.57
N THR A 291 22.25 -9.15 -11.16
CA THR A 291 21.21 -9.13 -12.19
C THR A 291 19.91 -8.52 -11.67
N PHE A 292 19.45 -8.95 -10.49
CA PHE A 292 18.24 -8.42 -9.86
C PHE A 292 18.33 -6.90 -9.63
N ASN A 293 19.44 -6.41 -9.08
CA ASN A 293 19.60 -4.97 -8.86
C ASN A 293 19.67 -4.19 -10.18
N ALA A 294 20.36 -4.72 -11.20
CA ALA A 294 20.43 -4.08 -12.51
C ALA A 294 19.05 -3.94 -13.15
N GLU A 295 18.22 -4.99 -13.09
CA GLU A 295 16.85 -4.98 -13.61
C GLU A 295 15.93 -4.03 -12.82
N ARG A 296 16.02 -4.07 -11.49
CA ARG A 296 15.28 -3.18 -10.58
C ARG A 296 15.62 -1.72 -10.87
N ASP A 297 16.90 -1.38 -10.85
CA ASP A 297 17.39 0.00 -10.99
C ASP A 297 17.11 0.52 -12.40
N GLY A 298 17.30 -0.32 -13.44
CA GLY A 298 16.94 0.02 -14.81
C GLY A 298 15.43 0.32 -14.97
N THR A 299 14.57 -0.45 -14.29
CA THR A 299 13.12 -0.22 -14.28
C THR A 299 12.77 1.09 -13.61
N LEU A 300 13.31 1.37 -12.42
CA LEU A 300 13.09 2.63 -11.70
C LEU A 300 13.60 3.83 -12.49
N GLN A 301 14.80 3.74 -13.09
CA GLN A 301 15.35 4.81 -13.91
C GLN A 301 14.49 5.08 -15.15
N SER A 302 13.97 4.02 -15.78
CA SER A 302 13.03 4.13 -16.91
C SER A 302 11.71 4.80 -16.50
N LEU A 303 11.19 4.50 -15.31
CA LEU A 303 10.01 5.15 -14.76
C LEU A 303 10.26 6.63 -14.43
N ARG A 304 11.36 6.96 -13.74
CA ARG A 304 11.78 8.34 -13.45
C ARG A 304 11.90 9.18 -14.72
N ARG A 305 12.54 8.65 -15.77
CA ARG A 305 12.65 9.34 -17.07
C ARG A 305 11.28 9.60 -17.71
N ARG A 306 10.36 8.64 -17.64
CA ARG A 306 8.99 8.80 -18.16
C ARG A 306 8.17 9.80 -17.35
N ALA A 307 8.31 9.81 -16.03
CA ALA A 307 7.66 10.80 -15.15
C ALA A 307 8.08 12.24 -15.51
N GLN A 308 9.38 12.47 -15.72
CA GLN A 308 9.90 13.75 -16.19
C GLN A 308 9.34 14.11 -17.57
N TYR A 309 9.47 13.21 -18.54
CA TYR A 309 9.01 13.46 -19.92
C TYR A 309 7.52 13.80 -19.97
N MET A 310 6.67 13.07 -19.23
CA MET A 310 5.23 13.33 -19.19
C MET A 310 4.91 14.68 -18.53
N THR A 311 5.57 15.01 -17.43
CA THR A 311 5.39 16.29 -16.75
C THR A 311 5.77 17.46 -17.65
N ASP A 312 6.93 17.39 -18.32
CA ASP A 312 7.40 18.41 -19.25
C ASP A 312 6.46 18.55 -20.45
N ALA A 313 6.03 17.42 -21.01
CA ALA A 313 5.09 17.42 -22.12
C ALA A 313 3.77 18.10 -21.73
N PHE A 314 3.18 17.79 -20.57
CA PHE A 314 1.96 18.46 -20.11
C PHE A 314 2.16 19.96 -19.88
N ASN A 315 3.26 20.35 -19.24
CA ASN A 315 3.57 21.76 -18.98
C ASN A 315 3.92 22.56 -20.24
N SER A 316 4.17 21.89 -21.37
CA SER A 316 4.34 22.56 -22.68
C SER A 316 3.03 22.91 -23.39
N LEU A 317 1.89 22.37 -22.94
CA LEU A 317 0.59 22.59 -23.56
C LEU A 317 -0.07 23.87 -23.04
N GLU A 318 -0.74 24.60 -23.93
CA GLU A 318 -1.52 25.78 -23.55
C GLU A 318 -2.66 25.41 -22.59
N GLY A 319 -2.77 26.14 -21.48
CA GLY A 319 -3.84 25.96 -20.50
C GLY A 319 -3.71 24.70 -19.64
N VAL A 320 -2.57 24.02 -19.67
CA VAL A 320 -2.29 22.82 -18.86
C VAL A 320 -1.17 23.10 -17.87
N THR A 321 -1.34 22.63 -16.63
CA THR A 321 -0.29 22.64 -15.61
C THR A 321 -0.22 21.27 -14.94
N CYS A 322 0.98 20.76 -14.70
CA CYS A 322 1.21 19.46 -14.09
C CYS A 322 2.28 19.57 -13.01
N VAL A 323 1.89 19.24 -11.76
CA VAL A 323 2.84 19.00 -10.67
C VAL A 323 3.73 17.81 -11.05
N PHE A 324 5.00 17.88 -10.69
CA PHE A 324 5.95 16.79 -10.96
C PHE A 324 5.54 15.51 -10.23
N THR A 325 5.56 14.40 -10.95
CA THR A 325 5.32 13.06 -10.40
C THR A 325 6.55 12.61 -9.60
N GLU A 326 6.51 12.80 -8.27
CA GLU A 326 7.59 12.43 -7.35
C GLU A 326 7.70 10.91 -7.14
N GLY A 327 6.63 10.17 -7.41
CA GLY A 327 6.56 8.73 -7.25
C GLY A 327 5.28 8.12 -7.85
N ALA A 328 4.95 6.90 -7.42
CA ALA A 328 3.84 6.10 -7.97
C ALA A 328 4.00 5.81 -9.47
N MET A 329 2.97 6.02 -10.31
CA MET A 329 3.04 5.79 -11.77
C MET A 329 2.17 6.78 -12.56
N TYR A 330 1.71 7.86 -11.93
CA TYR A 330 0.67 8.73 -12.48
C TYR A 330 1.05 10.20 -12.40
N SER A 331 0.66 10.94 -13.43
CA SER A 331 0.67 12.40 -13.46
C SER A 331 -0.78 12.88 -13.48
N PHE A 332 -1.07 13.96 -12.75
CA PHE A 332 -2.42 14.48 -12.62
C PHE A 332 -2.49 15.94 -13.09
N PRO A 333 -2.49 16.17 -14.42
CA PRO A 333 -2.47 17.52 -14.98
C PRO A 333 -3.81 18.23 -14.79
N GLN A 334 -3.76 19.49 -14.40
CA GLN A 334 -4.89 20.41 -14.42
C GLN A 334 -5.05 21.01 -15.81
N ILE A 335 -6.28 20.98 -16.32
CA ILE A 335 -6.67 21.58 -17.60
C ILE A 335 -7.59 22.77 -17.32
N ARG A 336 -7.20 23.96 -17.76
CA ARG A 336 -8.01 25.19 -17.65
C ARG A 336 -8.98 25.25 -18.84
N LEU A 337 -10.17 24.68 -18.65
CA LEU A 337 -11.17 24.63 -19.70
C LEU A 337 -11.69 26.02 -20.06
N PRO A 338 -11.73 26.40 -21.35
CA PRO A 338 -12.30 27.68 -21.77
C PRO A 338 -13.81 27.69 -21.56
N ALA A 339 -14.39 28.89 -21.38
CA ALA A 339 -15.83 29.06 -21.13
C ALA A 339 -16.72 28.38 -22.18
N LYS A 340 -16.30 28.38 -23.45
CA LYS A 340 -17.01 27.68 -24.54
C LYS A 340 -17.06 26.17 -24.34
N ALA A 341 -15.96 25.55 -23.87
CA ALA A 341 -15.92 24.12 -23.60
C ALA A 341 -16.78 23.76 -22.38
N MET A 342 -16.75 24.58 -21.33
CA MET A 342 -17.63 24.40 -20.16
C MET A 342 -19.11 24.51 -20.54
N ALA A 343 -19.48 25.48 -21.38
CA ALA A 343 -20.84 25.63 -21.88
C ALA A 343 -21.29 24.43 -22.74
N ALA A 344 -20.41 23.93 -23.61
CA ALA A 344 -20.68 22.74 -24.42
C ALA A 344 -20.85 21.47 -23.57
N ALA A 345 -19.99 21.29 -22.55
CA ALA A 345 -20.12 20.18 -21.59
C ALA A 345 -21.46 20.23 -20.85
N LYS A 346 -21.85 21.41 -20.36
CA LYS A 346 -23.16 21.63 -19.72
C LYS A 346 -24.32 21.32 -20.67
N ALA A 347 -24.24 21.74 -21.95
CA ALA A 347 -25.25 21.42 -22.95
C ALA A 347 -25.36 19.91 -23.25
N ALA A 348 -24.28 19.16 -23.05
CA ALA A 348 -24.24 17.70 -23.17
C ALA A 348 -24.62 16.95 -21.87
N GLY A 349 -25.01 17.66 -20.80
CA GLY A 349 -25.39 17.06 -19.51
C GLY A 349 -24.23 16.46 -18.72
N LYS A 350 -23.03 17.03 -18.86
CA LYS A 350 -21.82 16.65 -18.13
C LYS A 350 -21.48 17.62 -17.00
#